data_AF-A0A7Y3IXU9-F1
#
_entry.id   AF-A0A7Y3IXU9-F1
#
_cell.length_a   1.000
_cell.length_b   1.000
_cell.length_c   1.000
_cell.angle_alpha   90.00
_cell.angle_beta   90.00
_cell.angle_gamma   90.00
#
_symmetry.space_group_name_H-M   'P 1'
#
loop_
_entity.id
_entity.type
_entity.pdbx_description
1 polymer ?
#
loop_
_entity_poly.entity_id
_entity_poly.type
_entity_poly.pdbx_seq_one_letter_code
_entity_poly.pdbx_strand_id
1 'polypeptide(L)'
;MKSPVRVAVTGAAGQISYSLLFRIASGSMLGPDQPVILQLLEITPALDALKGVAMELDDCAFPTLAGIVMTDNPEVAFKDVDYALLVGARPRGPGMERKDLLEANAAIFSVQGKALNKVASRQVKVLVVGNPA
;
A
#
# COMPACT_ATOMS: atom_id res chain seq x y z
N MET A 1 0.91 -0.92 25.59
CA MET A 1 0.46 -0.79 24.18
C MET A 1 1.13 -1.88 23.38
N LYS A 2 0.44 -2.49 22.41
CA LYS A 2 1.06 -3.45 21.48
C LYS A 2 2.14 -2.73 20.66
N SER A 3 3.18 -3.46 20.25
CA SER A 3 4.17 -2.92 19.32
C SER A 3 3.49 -2.59 17.98
N PRO A 4 3.84 -1.46 17.33
CA PRO A 4 3.27 -1.14 16.03
C PRO A 4 3.59 -2.20 14.98
N VAL A 5 2.60 -2.53 14.15
CA VAL A 5 2.79 -3.38 12.96
C VAL A 5 2.89 -2.53 11.70
N ARG A 6 3.57 -3.07 10.70
CA ARG A 6 3.81 -2.39 9.43
C ARG A 6 2.83 -2.82 8.37
N VAL A 7 2.10 -1.87 7.79
CA VAL A 7 1.09 -2.10 6.75
C VAL A 7 1.48 -1.35 5.50
N ALA A 8 1.88 -2.08 4.45
CA ALA A 8 2.14 -1.50 3.15
C ALA A 8 0.87 -1.45 2.29
N VAL A 9 0.66 -0.32 1.62
CA VAL A 9 -0.44 -0.15 0.64
C VAL A 9 0.17 0.43 -0.63
N THR A 10 -0.03 -0.26 -1.76
CA THR A 10 0.43 0.22 -3.08
C THR A 10 -0.68 0.94 -3.82
N GLY A 11 -0.35 1.83 -4.76
CA GLY A 11 -1.36 2.68 -5.38
C GLY A 11 -2.04 3.57 -4.33
N ALA A 12 -1.25 4.05 -3.36
CA ALA A 12 -1.74 4.66 -2.14
C ALA A 12 -2.43 6.01 -2.34
N ALA A 13 -2.22 6.68 -3.49
CA ALA A 13 -2.94 7.90 -3.86
C ALA A 13 -4.21 7.61 -4.69
N GLY A 14 -4.49 6.34 -4.99
CA GLY A 14 -5.68 5.94 -5.74
C GLY A 14 -6.97 5.95 -4.92
N GLN A 15 -8.12 5.93 -5.60
CA GLN A 15 -9.44 6.04 -4.95
C GLN A 15 -9.75 4.93 -3.93
N ILE A 16 -9.38 3.69 -4.24
CA ILE A 16 -9.57 2.56 -3.31
C ILE A 16 -8.74 2.80 -2.04
N SER A 17 -7.48 3.17 -2.21
CA SER A 17 -6.57 3.47 -1.11
C SER A 17 -7.07 4.64 -0.27
N TYR A 18 -7.59 5.70 -0.90
CA TYR A 18 -8.19 6.83 -0.19
C TYR A 18 -9.37 6.42 0.71
N SER A 19 -10.19 5.44 0.30
CA SER A 19 -11.26 4.91 1.17
C SER A 19 -10.76 3.94 2.25
N LEU A 20 -9.61 3.32 2.02
CA LEU A 20 -9.06 2.25 2.84
C LEU A 20 -8.15 2.78 3.97
N LEU A 21 -7.26 3.71 3.66
CA LEU A 21 -6.17 4.13 4.54
C LEU A 21 -6.66 4.70 5.87
N PHE A 22 -7.68 5.56 5.85
CA PHE A 22 -8.27 6.14 7.07
C PHE A 22 -8.91 5.07 7.96
N ARG A 23 -9.48 4.00 7.38
CA ARG A 23 -10.06 2.88 8.13
C ARG A 23 -8.99 1.99 8.73
N ILE A 24 -7.86 1.81 8.05
CA ILE A 24 -6.70 1.13 8.64
C ILE A 24 -6.14 1.96 9.80
N ALA A 25 -5.90 3.25 9.57
CA ALA A 25 -5.35 4.18 10.54
C ALA A 25 -6.23 4.34 11.79
N SER A 26 -7.56 4.22 11.67
CA SER A 26 -8.50 4.24 12.79
C SER A 26 -8.56 2.94 13.61
N GLY A 27 -7.82 1.89 13.21
CA GLY A 27 -7.84 0.59 13.89
C GLY A 27 -8.94 -0.35 13.40
N SER A 28 -9.74 0.01 12.39
CA SER A 28 -10.84 -0.85 11.91
C SER A 28 -10.37 -2.18 11.30
N MET A 29 -9.12 -2.25 10.82
CA MET A 29 -8.58 -3.46 10.18
C MET A 29 -7.99 -4.46 11.19
N LEU A 30 -7.27 -3.97 12.20
CA LEU A 30 -6.45 -4.82 13.11
C LEU A 30 -6.86 -4.71 14.58
N GLY A 31 -7.88 -3.91 14.88
CA GLY A 31 -8.37 -3.65 16.23
C GLY A 31 -7.96 -2.26 16.74
N PRO A 32 -8.75 -1.69 17.66
CA PRO A 32 -8.54 -0.33 18.18
C PRO A 32 -7.31 -0.19 19.10
N ASP A 33 -6.67 -1.30 19.48
CA ASP A 33 -5.53 -1.35 20.39
C ASP A 33 -4.20 -1.71 19.69
N GLN A 34 -4.22 -1.84 18.36
CA GLN A 34 -3.06 -2.21 17.54
C GLN A 34 -2.55 -0.98 16.78
N PRO A 35 -1.42 -0.38 17.20
CA PRO A 35 -0.81 0.69 16.44
C PRO A 35 -0.30 0.19 15.08
N VAL A 36 -0.33 1.06 14.08
CA VAL A 36 0.10 0.77 12.70
C VAL A 36 1.08 1.82 12.20
N ILE A 37 2.06 1.38 11.42
CA ILE A 37 2.90 2.23 10.58
C ILE A 37 2.47 1.99 9.14
N LEU A 38 1.96 3.03 8.48
CA LEU A 38 1.56 2.96 7.09
C LEU A 38 2.78 3.16 6.18
N GLN A 39 3.03 2.20 5.29
CA GLN A 39 4.09 2.29 4.27
C GLN A 39 3.46 2.39 2.88
N LEU A 40 3.40 3.61 2.37
CA LEU A 40 2.61 3.97 1.21
C LEU A 40 3.49 4.02 -0.04
N LEU A 41 3.17 3.17 -1.02
CA LEU A 41 3.87 3.09 -2.29
C LEU A 41 3.02 3.72 -3.40
N GLU A 42 3.62 4.64 -4.15
CA GLU A 42 3.08 5.17 -5.40
C GLU A 42 4.12 5.19 -6.52
N ILE A 43 3.68 5.50 -7.73
CA ILE A 43 4.61 5.87 -8.80
C ILE A 43 5.13 7.30 -8.61
N THR A 44 6.33 7.60 -9.09
CA THR A 44 6.96 8.93 -8.97
C THR A 44 6.03 10.10 -9.37
N PRO A 45 5.25 10.03 -10.47
CA PRO A 45 4.33 11.11 -10.84
C PRO A 45 3.18 11.35 -9.85
N ALA A 46 2.86 10.39 -8.97
CA ALA A 46 1.78 10.47 -8.00
C ALA A 46 2.27 10.80 -6.57
N LEU A 47 3.57 11.07 -6.37
CA LEU A 47 4.11 11.35 -5.04
C LEU A 47 3.56 12.64 -4.41
N ASP A 48 3.24 13.65 -5.22
CA ASP A 48 2.64 14.88 -4.70
C ASP A 48 1.20 14.64 -4.20
N ALA A 49 0.41 13.86 -4.96
CA ALA A 49 -0.91 13.42 -4.50
C ALA A 49 -0.81 12.53 -3.25
N LEU A 50 0.19 11.64 -3.19
CA LEU A 50 0.43 10.81 -2.01
C LEU A 50 0.77 11.66 -0.78
N LYS A 51 1.54 12.74 -0.94
CA LYS A 51 1.81 13.71 0.12
C LYS A 51 0.52 14.36 0.63
N GLY A 52 -0.40 14.69 -0.27
CA GLY A 52 -1.76 15.12 0.08
C GLY A 52 -2.46 14.14 1.03
N VAL A 53 -2.51 12.87 0.64
CA VAL A 53 -3.12 11.80 1.46
C VAL A 53 -2.45 11.65 2.82
N ALA A 54 -1.12 11.75 2.89
CA ALA A 54 -0.41 11.69 4.17
C ALA A 54 -0.72 12.88 5.08
N MET A 55 -0.83 14.10 4.54
CA MET A 55 -1.25 15.28 5.31
C MET A 55 -2.66 15.08 5.89
N GLU A 56 -3.60 14.57 5.10
CA GLU A 56 -4.96 14.28 5.59
C GLU A 56 -4.98 13.19 6.68
N LEU A 57 -4.13 12.16 6.59
CA LEU A 57 -3.98 11.14 7.63
C LEU A 57 -3.41 11.71 8.93
N ASP A 58 -2.42 12.60 8.84
CA ASP A 58 -1.84 13.29 10.00
C ASP A 58 -2.88 14.21 10.66
N ASP A 59 -3.66 14.95 9.87
CA ASP A 59 -4.73 15.86 10.35
C ASP A 59 -5.85 15.13 11.09
N CYS A 60 -6.05 13.83 10.82
CA CYS A 60 -7.03 13.00 11.54
C CYS A 60 -6.61 12.68 12.98
N ALA A 61 -5.34 12.87 13.35
CA ALA A 61 -4.80 12.61 14.70
C ALA A 61 -5.17 11.22 15.27
N PHE A 62 -5.15 10.19 14.41
CA PHE A 62 -5.54 8.84 14.83
C PHE A 62 -4.59 8.29 15.92
N PRO A 63 -5.09 7.84 17.08
CA PRO A 63 -4.25 7.34 18.17
C PRO A 63 -3.52 6.04 17.81
N THR A 64 -4.03 5.29 16.84
CA THR A 64 -3.46 4.05 16.32
C THR A 64 -2.46 4.27 15.18
N LEU A 65 -2.34 5.48 14.62
CA LEU A 65 -1.37 5.76 13.57
C LEU A 65 -0.03 6.17 14.18
N ALA A 66 0.91 5.23 14.22
CA ALA A 66 2.23 5.43 14.82
C ALA A 66 3.26 6.04 13.85
N GLY A 67 2.96 6.07 12.55
CA GLY A 67 3.80 6.73 11.55
C GLY A 67 3.37 6.46 10.12
N ILE A 68 3.88 7.29 9.21
CA ILE A 68 3.67 7.19 7.77
C ILE A 68 5.03 7.21 7.07
N VAL A 69 5.22 6.31 6.12
CA VAL A 69 6.34 6.30 5.17
C VAL A 69 5.75 6.45 3.78
N MET A 70 6.23 7.41 2.99
CA MET A 70 5.87 7.58 1.59
C MET A 70 7.08 7.31 0.71
N THR A 71 6.89 6.61 -0.40
CA THR A 71 7.99 6.27 -1.30
C THR A 71 7.46 5.85 -2.67
N ASP A 72 8.32 5.91 -3.68
CA ASP A 72 8.15 5.23 -4.96
C ASP A 72 9.04 3.99 -5.12
N ASN A 73 9.81 3.65 -4.08
CA ASN A 73 10.66 2.47 -4.05
C ASN A 73 9.97 1.29 -3.31
N PRO A 74 9.67 0.17 -3.99
CA PRO A 74 9.05 -1.01 -3.38
C PRO A 74 9.85 -1.60 -2.21
N GLU A 75 11.19 -1.56 -2.25
CA GLU A 75 12.01 -2.08 -1.15
C GLU A 75 11.91 -1.21 0.11
N VAL A 76 11.62 0.09 -0.02
CA VAL A 76 11.36 0.96 1.12
C VAL A 76 9.95 0.71 1.66
N ALA A 77 8.96 0.59 0.76
CA ALA A 77 7.56 0.37 1.14
C ALA A 77 7.36 -0.99 1.82
N PHE A 78 8.08 -2.03 1.38
CA PHE A 78 7.93 -3.38 1.90
C PHE A 78 8.93 -3.75 2.99
N LYS A 79 9.80 -2.82 3.40
CA LYS A 79 10.79 -3.09 4.45
C LYS A 79 10.09 -3.46 5.76
N ASP A 80 10.39 -4.66 6.25
CA ASP A 80 9.89 -5.25 7.49
C ASP A 80 8.35 -5.32 7.56
N VAL A 81 7.65 -5.29 6.42
CA VAL A 81 6.18 -5.21 6.39
C VAL A 81 5.52 -6.49 6.91
N ASP A 82 4.49 -6.34 7.74
CA ASP A 82 3.67 -7.44 8.29
C ASP A 82 2.44 -7.74 7.42
N TYR A 83 1.87 -6.70 6.80
CA TYR A 83 0.71 -6.80 5.91
C TYR A 83 0.94 -5.97 4.64
N ALA A 84 0.78 -6.58 3.46
CA ALA A 84 0.91 -5.88 2.19
C ALA A 84 -0.39 -5.95 1.39
N LEU A 85 -1.02 -4.80 1.17
CA LEU A 85 -2.22 -4.64 0.35
C LEU A 85 -1.81 -4.09 -1.02
N LEU A 86 -1.78 -4.97 -2.01
CA LEU A 86 -1.35 -4.66 -3.37
C LEU A 86 -2.54 -4.15 -4.18
N VAL A 87 -2.90 -2.88 -3.97
CA VAL A 87 -4.04 -2.21 -4.62
C VAL A 87 -3.67 -1.62 -5.98
N GLY A 88 -2.45 -1.09 -6.11
CA GLY A 88 -1.97 -0.47 -7.34
C GLY A 88 -1.79 -1.47 -8.49
N ALA A 89 -2.61 -1.32 -9.52
CA ALA A 89 -2.50 -2.02 -10.79
C ALA A 89 -2.80 -1.05 -11.95
N ARG A 90 -2.37 -1.39 -13.16
CA ARG A 90 -2.71 -0.64 -14.36
C ARG A 90 -4.20 -0.79 -14.64
N PRO A 91 -4.97 0.32 -14.74
CA PRO A 91 -6.37 0.25 -15.14
C PRO A 91 -6.48 -0.13 -16.62
N ARG A 92 -7.58 -0.78 -16.99
CA ARG A 92 -7.85 -1.13 -18.39
C ARG A 92 -8.15 0.14 -19.19
N GLY A 93 -7.33 0.42 -20.20
CA GLY A 93 -7.51 1.57 -21.09
C GLY A 93 -8.41 1.28 -22.30
N PRO A 94 -8.88 2.31 -23.02
CA PRO A 94 -9.57 2.15 -24.30
C PRO A 94 -8.71 1.35 -25.29
N GLY A 95 -9.31 0.35 -25.95
CA GLY A 95 -8.62 -0.50 -26.93
C GLY A 95 -7.62 -1.51 -26.34
N MET A 96 -7.44 -1.55 -25.02
CA MET A 96 -6.51 -2.49 -24.37
C MET A 96 -7.08 -3.92 -24.38
N GLU A 97 -6.33 -4.85 -24.95
CA GLU A 97 -6.67 -6.27 -24.90
C GLU A 97 -6.41 -6.84 -23.50
N ARG A 98 -7.03 -8.00 -23.21
CA ARG A 98 -6.81 -8.68 -21.93
C ARG A 98 -5.34 -9.09 -21.75
N LYS A 99 -4.66 -9.47 -22.84
CA LYS A 99 -3.25 -9.85 -22.83
C LYS A 99 -2.35 -8.68 -22.42
N ASP A 100 -2.55 -7.50 -23.00
CA ASP A 100 -1.76 -6.30 -22.69
C ASP A 100 -1.89 -5.90 -21.21
N LEU A 101 -3.12 -5.98 -20.68
CA LEU A 101 -3.40 -5.73 -19.27
C LEU A 101 -2.67 -6.73 -18.36
N LEU A 102 -2.71 -8.02 -18.71
CA LEU A 102 -2.03 -9.08 -17.98
C LEU A 102 -0.52 -8.88 -17.98
N GLU A 103 0.08 -8.57 -19.13
CA GLU A 103 1.53 -8.35 -19.25
C GLU A 103 1.98 -7.12 -18.44
N ALA A 104 1.23 -6.02 -18.52
CA ALA A 104 1.54 -4.81 -17.76
C ALA A 104 1.47 -5.05 -16.25
N ASN A 105 0.42 -5.72 -15.76
CA ASN A 105 0.27 -6.01 -14.32
C ASN A 105 1.22 -7.10 -13.84
N ALA A 106 1.55 -8.09 -14.67
CA ALA A 106 2.57 -9.09 -14.34
C ALA A 106 3.93 -8.43 -14.11
N ALA A 107 4.31 -7.41 -14.89
CA ALA A 107 5.54 -6.66 -14.66
C ALA A 107 5.54 -5.94 -13.31
N ILE A 108 4.43 -5.27 -12.95
CA ILE A 108 4.26 -4.58 -11.67
C ILE A 108 4.38 -5.56 -10.49
N PHE A 109 3.55 -6.62 -10.50
CA PHE A 109 3.52 -7.59 -9.41
C PHE A 109 4.80 -8.42 -9.32
N SER A 110 5.53 -8.64 -10.42
CA SER A 110 6.84 -9.30 -10.40
C SER A 110 7.89 -8.49 -9.64
N VAL A 111 7.92 -7.17 -9.85
CA VAL A 111 8.84 -6.28 -9.10
C VAL A 111 8.45 -6.24 -7.62
N GLN A 112 7.15 -6.09 -7.33
CA GLN A 112 6.66 -6.05 -5.94
C GLN A 112 6.90 -7.38 -5.20
N GLY A 113 6.66 -8.52 -5.85
CA GLY A 113 6.91 -9.85 -5.27
C GLY A 113 8.38 -10.09 -4.96
N LYS A 114 9.31 -9.65 -5.83
CA LYS A 114 10.76 -9.70 -5.56
C LYS A 114 11.15 -8.83 -4.36
N ALA A 115 10.60 -7.62 -4.27
CA ALA A 115 10.86 -6.72 -3.16
C ALA A 115 10.33 -7.30 -1.84
N LEU A 116 9.08 -7.79 -1.80
CA LEU A 116 8.52 -8.50 -0.64
C LEU A 116 9.43 -9.65 -0.20
N ASN A 117 9.84 -10.53 -1.13
CA ASN A 117 10.72 -11.65 -0.80
C ASN A 117 12.08 -11.21 -0.20
N LYS A 118 12.59 -10.05 -0.62
CA LYS A 118 13.88 -9.52 -0.18
C LYS A 118 13.81 -8.86 1.19
N VAL A 119 12.79 -8.04 1.44
CA VAL A 119 12.80 -7.08 2.57
C VAL A 119 11.62 -7.18 3.52
N ALA A 120 10.56 -7.92 3.20
CA ALA A 120 9.40 -8.04 4.08
C ALA A 120 9.66 -8.98 5.27
N SER A 121 8.77 -8.91 6.25
CA SER A 121 8.68 -9.96 7.28
C SER A 121 8.52 -11.32 6.62
N ARG A 122 9.18 -12.35 7.15
CA ARG A 122 9.02 -13.74 6.65
C ARG A 122 7.60 -14.29 6.87
N GLN A 123 6.80 -13.62 7.69
CA GLN A 123 5.40 -13.95 7.95
C GLN A 123 4.43 -12.93 7.34
N VAL A 124 4.89 -12.14 6.36
CA VAL A 124 4.05 -11.13 5.70
C VAL A 124 2.77 -11.75 5.15
N LYS A 125 1.64 -11.09 5.42
CA LYS A 125 0.33 -11.42 4.86
C LYS A 125 0.07 -10.51 3.66
N VAL A 126 -0.10 -11.11 2.49
CA VAL A 126 -0.28 -10.37 1.23
C VAL A 126 -1.71 -10.52 0.73
N LEU A 127 -2.35 -9.40 0.39
CA LEU A 127 -3.65 -9.35 -0.29
C LEU A 127 -3.48 -8.58 -1.61
N VAL A 128 -3.80 -9.23 -2.73
CA VAL A 128 -3.84 -8.57 -4.04
C VAL A 128 -5.26 -8.07 -4.29
N VAL A 129 -5.39 -6.78 -4.58
CA VAL A 129 -6.67 -6.13 -4.92
C VAL A 129 -6.64 -5.62 -6.37
N GLY A 130 -5.45 -5.20 -6.83
CA GLY A 130 -5.26 -4.76 -8.21
C GLY A 130 -5.55 -5.87 -9.21
N ASN A 131 -6.41 -5.59 -10.19
CA ASN A 131 -6.83 -6.57 -11.18
C ASN A 131 -5.69 -7.00 -12.12
N PRO A 132 -5.71 -8.23 -12.65
CA PRO A 132 -6.67 -9.31 -12.36
C PRO A 132 -6.22 -10.11 -11.12
N ALA A 133 -6.98 -9.99 -10.02
CA ALA A 133 -6.75 -10.67 -8.76
C ALA A 133 -7.35 -12.09 -8.74
#